data_AF-A0A962WEC4-F1
#
_entry.id   AF-A0A962WEC4-F1
#
_cell.length_a   1.000
_cell.length_b   1.000
_cell.length_c   1.000
_cell.angle_alpha   90.00
_cell.angle_beta   90.00
_cell.angle_gamma   90.00
#
_symmetry.space_group_name_H-M   'P 1'
#
loop_
_entity.id
_entity.type
_entity.pdbx_description
1 polymer ?
#
loop_
_entity_poly.entity_id
_entity_poly.type
_entity_poly.pdbx_seq_one_letter_code
_entity_poly.pdbx_strand_id
1 'polypeptide(L)'
;PDTWFENANRRHYTLQRVSARNGEAVAEFYAAQTDTAPLALLRLNIKDATWFAVISGDYPDLDSAKAAADAYLQRTGKEAWIRRFAAIQDEHLETVASTGSGAPSDSSSDAHSGMLK
;
A
#
# COMPACT_ATOMS: atom_id res chain seq x y z
N PRO A 1 9.39 0.27 -9.61
CA PRO A 1 8.25 0.06 -8.69
C PRO A 1 8.72 -0.65 -7.43
N ASP A 2 8.27 -0.19 -6.28
CA ASP A 2 8.53 -0.82 -5.00
C ASP A 2 7.81 -2.19 -4.93
N THR A 3 8.48 -3.25 -4.50
CA THR A 3 7.97 -4.65 -4.59
C THR A 3 7.52 -5.23 -3.25
N TRP A 4 7.27 -4.36 -2.27
CA TRP A 4 6.93 -4.79 -0.92
C TRP A 4 5.67 -5.65 -0.85
N PHE A 5 4.66 -5.36 -1.69
CA PHE A 5 3.40 -6.12 -1.69
C PHE A 5 3.58 -7.54 -2.23
N GLU A 6 4.31 -7.69 -3.34
CA GLU A 6 4.55 -9.01 -3.95
C GLU A 6 5.35 -9.91 -3.02
N ASN A 7 6.28 -9.32 -2.25
CA ASN A 7 7.13 -10.02 -1.30
C ASN A 7 6.53 -10.12 0.12
N ALA A 8 5.37 -9.51 0.36
CA ALA A 8 4.73 -9.53 1.67
C ALA A 8 4.40 -10.97 2.09
N ASN A 9 4.57 -11.25 3.39
CA ASN A 9 4.29 -12.57 3.91
C ASN A 9 2.79 -12.87 3.79
N ARG A 10 2.45 -13.93 3.03
CA ARG A 10 1.08 -14.40 2.79
C ARG A 10 0.24 -14.59 4.06
N ARG A 11 0.87 -14.88 5.20
CA ARG A 11 0.19 -15.10 6.50
C ARG A 11 -0.15 -13.80 7.22
N HIS A 12 0.45 -12.70 6.85
CA HIS A 12 0.22 -11.40 7.45
C HIS A 12 -1.08 -10.78 6.92
N TYR A 13 -1.45 -9.67 7.55
CA TYR A 13 -2.63 -8.87 7.26
C TYR A 13 -2.23 -7.49 6.74
N THR A 14 -3.14 -6.87 6.02
CA THR A 14 -3.04 -5.49 5.52
C THR A 14 -4.39 -4.82 5.64
N LEU A 15 -4.41 -3.49 5.53
CA LEU A 15 -5.64 -2.71 5.53
C LEU A 15 -6.01 -2.30 4.11
N GLN A 16 -7.17 -2.71 3.62
CA GLN A 16 -7.78 -2.17 2.42
C GLN A 16 -8.62 -0.94 2.78
N ARG A 17 -8.23 0.23 2.28
CA ARG A 17 -8.88 1.50 2.62
C ARG A 17 -9.99 1.88 1.66
N VAL A 18 -9.81 1.52 0.39
CA VAL A 18 -10.82 1.71 -0.65
C VAL A 18 -10.68 0.59 -1.67
N SER A 19 -11.82 0.19 -2.25
CA SER A 19 -11.82 -0.56 -3.50
C SER A 19 -13.03 -0.19 -4.35
N ALA A 20 -12.81 -0.01 -5.65
CA ALA A 20 -13.86 0.32 -6.60
C ALA A 20 -13.50 -0.14 -8.02
N ARG A 21 -14.50 -0.15 -8.92
CA ARG A 21 -14.29 -0.40 -10.35
C ARG A 21 -13.74 0.81 -11.11
N ASN A 22 -13.94 2.02 -10.57
CA ASN A 22 -13.40 3.23 -11.18
C ASN A 22 -11.92 3.39 -10.77
N GLY A 23 -11.01 3.01 -11.65
CA GLY A 23 -9.57 3.09 -11.39
C GLY A 23 -9.05 4.52 -11.20
N GLU A 24 -9.61 5.50 -11.91
CA GLU A 24 -9.20 6.90 -11.82
C GLU A 24 -9.50 7.48 -10.43
N ALA A 25 -10.73 7.28 -9.93
CA ALA A 25 -11.10 7.73 -8.58
C ALA A 25 -10.26 7.06 -7.47
N VAL A 26 -9.88 5.79 -7.67
CA VAL A 26 -9.01 5.08 -6.72
C VAL A 26 -7.56 5.57 -6.82
N ALA A 27 -7.08 5.91 -8.01
CA ALA A 27 -5.76 6.52 -8.22
C ALA A 27 -5.67 7.93 -7.63
N GLU A 28 -6.70 8.76 -7.78
CA GLU A 28 -6.81 10.06 -7.11
C GLU A 28 -6.80 9.91 -5.59
N PHE A 29 -7.55 8.95 -5.06
CA PHE A 29 -7.51 8.63 -3.63
C PHE A 29 -6.09 8.25 -3.18
N TYR A 30 -5.39 7.39 -3.93
CA TYR A 30 -4.01 7.00 -3.65
C TYR A 30 -3.07 8.20 -3.64
N ALA A 31 -3.14 9.07 -4.65
CA ALA A 31 -2.27 10.24 -4.79
C ALA A 31 -2.49 11.28 -3.68
N ALA A 32 -3.70 11.34 -3.10
CA ALA A 32 -4.01 12.22 -1.98
C ALA A 32 -3.49 11.71 -0.62
N GLN A 33 -2.95 10.48 -0.53
CA GLN A 33 -2.44 9.94 0.71
C GLN A 33 -1.03 10.46 1.01
N THR A 34 -0.78 10.84 2.27
CA THR A 34 0.52 11.33 2.76
C THR A 34 1.10 10.43 3.86
N ASP A 35 0.74 9.15 3.85
CA ASP A 35 1.14 8.23 4.91
C ASP A 35 2.63 7.87 4.88
N THR A 36 3.13 7.57 6.09
CA THR A 36 4.46 7.03 6.32
C THR A 36 4.50 5.50 6.24
N ALA A 37 3.34 4.84 6.30
CA ALA A 37 3.23 3.39 6.17
C ALA A 37 3.29 2.97 4.69
N PRO A 38 3.80 1.75 4.39
CA PRO A 38 3.73 1.18 3.05
C PRO A 38 2.32 1.24 2.48
N LEU A 39 2.17 1.74 1.26
CA LEU A 39 0.92 1.91 0.54
C LEU A 39 1.06 1.28 -0.85
N ALA A 40 -0.01 0.67 -1.36
CA ALA A 40 -0.03 0.17 -2.74
C ALA A 40 -1.42 0.35 -3.36
N LEU A 41 -1.42 0.77 -4.62
CA LEU A 41 -2.55 0.72 -5.54
C LEU A 41 -2.44 -0.55 -6.37
N LEU A 42 -3.42 -1.44 -6.21
CA LEU A 42 -3.47 -2.73 -6.86
C LEU A 42 -4.60 -2.78 -7.87
N ARG A 43 -4.35 -3.47 -8.98
CA ARG A 43 -5.38 -3.96 -9.88
C ARG A 43 -5.65 -5.42 -9.56
N LEU A 44 -6.91 -5.75 -9.30
CA LEU A 44 -7.37 -7.07 -8.86
C LEU A 44 -8.38 -7.64 -9.87
N ASN A 45 -8.42 -8.97 -9.99
CA ASN A 45 -9.49 -9.71 -10.63
C ASN A 45 -10.36 -10.39 -9.57
N ILE A 46 -11.55 -9.85 -9.34
CA ILE A 46 -12.50 -10.40 -8.35
C ILE A 46 -13.75 -10.84 -9.10
N LYS A 47 -13.98 -12.16 -9.17
CA LYS A 47 -15.12 -12.75 -9.88
C LYS A 47 -15.26 -12.23 -11.32
N ASP A 48 -14.17 -12.34 -12.09
CA ASP A 48 -14.07 -11.91 -13.49
C ASP A 48 -14.32 -10.42 -13.75
N ALA A 49 -14.18 -9.60 -12.70
CA ALA A 49 -14.26 -8.15 -12.80
C ALA A 49 -12.94 -7.51 -12.38
N THR A 50 -12.54 -6.48 -13.12
CA THR A 50 -11.41 -5.62 -12.71
C THR A 50 -11.85 -4.70 -11.58
N TRP A 51 -11.09 -4.75 -10.49
CA TRP A 51 -11.19 -3.84 -9.36
C TRP A 51 -9.86 -3.14 -9.11
N PHE A 52 -9.93 -1.98 -8.52
CA PHE A 52 -8.77 -1.26 -8.01
C PHE A 52 -8.90 -1.16 -6.51
N ALA A 53 -7.80 -1.33 -5.79
CA ALA A 53 -7.77 -1.27 -4.33
C ALA A 53 -6.54 -0.53 -3.84
N VAL A 54 -6.71 0.28 -2.79
CA VAL A 54 -5.59 0.84 -2.04
C VAL A 54 -5.44 0.09 -0.74
N ILE A 55 -4.27 -0.54 -0.57
CA ILE A 55 -3.91 -1.26 0.65
C ILE A 55 -2.77 -0.55 1.38
N SER A 56 -2.69 -0.73 2.69
CA SER A 56 -1.61 -0.16 3.50
C SER A 56 -1.16 -1.06 4.64
N GLY A 57 0.14 -1.04 4.91
CA GLY A 57 0.77 -1.70 6.05
C GLY A 57 0.91 -3.21 5.88
N ASP A 58 1.80 -3.77 6.70
CA ASP A 58 2.05 -5.21 6.85
C ASP A 58 1.99 -5.54 8.34
N TYR A 59 1.02 -6.37 8.73
CA TYR A 59 0.70 -6.68 10.13
C TYR A 59 0.80 -8.20 10.37
N PRO A 60 1.65 -8.66 11.31
CA PRO A 60 1.92 -10.08 11.49
C PRO A 60 0.71 -10.88 12.01
N ASP A 61 -0.22 -10.22 12.68
CA ASP A 61 -1.38 -10.84 13.29
C ASP A 61 -2.64 -9.96 13.17
N LEU A 62 -3.78 -10.55 13.56
CA LEU A 62 -5.07 -9.89 13.45
C LEU A 62 -5.22 -8.73 14.45
N ASP A 63 -4.58 -8.80 15.61
CA ASP A 63 -4.75 -7.80 16.66
C ASP A 63 -3.99 -6.52 16.34
N SER A 64 -2.78 -6.63 15.78
CA SER A 64 -2.04 -5.49 15.22
C SER A 64 -2.78 -4.85 14.05
N ALA A 65 -3.41 -5.65 13.18
CA ALA A 65 -4.24 -5.14 12.09
C ALA A 65 -5.50 -4.40 12.60
N LYS A 66 -6.17 -4.93 13.63
CA LYS A 66 -7.31 -4.25 14.28
C LYS A 66 -6.91 -2.93 14.90
N ALA A 67 -5.82 -2.90 15.66
CA ALA A 67 -5.32 -1.66 16.26
C ALA A 67 -5.02 -0.59 15.19
N ALA A 68 -4.45 -1.00 14.06
CA ALA A 68 -4.21 -0.10 12.94
C ALA A 68 -5.50 0.36 12.24
N ALA A 69 -6.49 -0.52 12.09
CA ALA A 69 -7.80 -0.17 11.53
C ALA A 69 -8.54 0.83 12.43
N ASP A 70 -8.52 0.62 13.75
CA ASP A 70 -9.12 1.53 14.74
C ASP A 70 -8.43 2.90 14.72
N ALA A 71 -7.10 2.93 14.67
CA ALA A 71 -6.34 4.18 14.54
C ALA A 71 -6.66 4.91 13.23
N TYR A 72 -6.82 4.17 12.13
CA TYR A 72 -7.24 4.73 10.85
C TYR A 72 -8.65 5.35 10.94
N LEU A 73 -9.59 4.64 11.57
CA LEU A 73 -10.95 5.12 11.79
C LEU A 73 -10.98 6.40 12.63
N GLN A 74 -10.25 6.43 13.75
CA GLN A 74 -10.19 7.61 14.62
C GLN A 74 -9.62 8.85 13.90
N ARG A 75 -8.62 8.66 13.04
CA ARG A 75 -7.96 9.75 12.31
C ARG A 75 -8.77 10.25 11.12
N THR A 76 -9.47 9.37 10.43
CA THR A 76 -10.09 9.69 9.12
C THR A 76 -11.62 9.68 9.13
N GLY A 77 -12.23 9.11 10.16
CA GLY A 77 -13.67 8.83 10.20
C GLY A 77 -14.13 7.76 9.21
N LYS A 78 -13.21 7.01 8.59
CA LYS A 78 -13.49 5.97 7.59
C LYS A 78 -13.02 4.60 8.08
N GLU A 79 -13.81 3.58 7.80
CA GLU A 79 -13.41 2.20 8.07
C GLU A 79 -12.35 1.72 7.08
N ALA A 80 -11.39 0.94 7.56
CA ALA A 80 -10.49 0.17 6.73
C ALA A 80 -10.75 -1.33 6.93
N TRP A 81 -10.82 -2.07 5.83
CA TRP A 81 -11.08 -3.51 5.86
C TRP A 81 -9.79 -4.29 6.05
N ILE A 82 -9.71 -5.09 7.10
CA ILE A 82 -8.59 -6.01 7.32
C ILE A 82 -8.67 -7.16 6.30
N ARG A 83 -7.59 -7.36 5.56
CA ARG A 83 -7.45 -8.46 4.57
C ARG A 83 -6.18 -9.24 4.87
N ARG A 84 -6.16 -10.53 4.53
CA ARG A 84 -4.91 -11.31 4.50
C ARG A 84 -4.19 -11.10 3.18
N PHE A 85 -2.86 -11.03 3.19
CA PHE A 85 -2.08 -10.92 1.96
C PHE A 85 -2.33 -12.07 1.00
N ALA A 86 -2.41 -13.32 1.49
CA ALA A 86 -2.71 -14.47 0.64
C ALA A 86 -3.94 -14.25 -0.25
N ALA A 87 -5.04 -13.74 0.33
CA ALA A 87 -6.28 -13.53 -0.42
C ALA A 87 -6.13 -12.44 -1.48
N ILE A 88 -5.45 -11.33 -1.16
CA ILE A 88 -5.25 -10.24 -2.14
C ILE A 88 -4.27 -10.69 -3.23
N GLN A 89 -3.21 -11.42 -2.88
CA GLN A 89 -2.24 -11.94 -3.85
C GLN A 89 -2.87 -12.97 -4.80
N ASP A 90 -3.85 -13.76 -4.35
CA ASP A 90 -4.58 -14.68 -5.22
C ASP A 90 -5.52 -13.94 -6.20
N GLU A 91 -6.00 -12.75 -5.81
CA GLU A 91 -6.83 -11.86 -6.64
C GLU A 91 -5.97 -10.88 -7.49
N HIS A 92 -4.66 -10.81 -7.26
CA HIS A 92 -3.79 -9.77 -7.81
C HIS A 92 -3.50 -10.01 -9.29
N LEU A 93 -3.68 -8.94 -10.09
CA LEU A 93 -3.22 -8.91 -11.47
C LEU A 93 -1.94 -8.11 -11.61
N GLU A 94 -1.90 -6.91 -11.01
CA GLU A 94 -0.85 -5.94 -11.23
C GLU A 94 -0.77 -4.92 -10.08
N THR A 95 0.44 -4.54 -9.70
CA THR A 95 0.69 -3.39 -8.83
C THR A 95 0.83 -2.14 -9.68
N VAL A 96 -0.14 -1.24 -9.58
CA VAL A 96 -0.20 -0.01 -10.38
C VAL A 96 0.75 1.06 -9.82
N ALA A 97 0.78 1.20 -8.50
CA ALA A 97 1.69 2.08 -7.79
C ALA A 97 1.95 1.55 -6.38
N SER A 98 3.12 1.84 -5.83
CA SER A 98 3.49 1.44 -4.48
C SER A 98 4.47 2.44 -3.88
N THR A 99 4.32 2.68 -2.58
CA THR A 99 5.20 3.52 -1.76
C THR A 99 5.50 2.74 -0.50
N GLY A 100 6.65 2.07 -0.37
CA GLY A 100 6.87 1.19 0.78
C GLY A 100 8.21 0.46 0.83
N SER A 101 9.30 1.19 1.01
CA SER A 101 10.63 0.71 1.40
C SER A 101 11.19 -0.56 0.73
N GLY A 102 11.11 -0.66 -0.60
CA GLY A 102 12.19 -1.27 -1.36
C GLY A 102 13.38 -0.29 -1.39
N ALA A 103 14.41 -0.51 -0.57
CA ALA A 103 15.67 0.21 -0.76
C ALA A 103 16.13 0.04 -2.22
N PRO A 104 16.55 1.13 -2.87
CA PRO A 104 17.99 1.28 -3.02
C PRO A 104 18.46 2.37 -2.07
N SER A 105 19.34 1.97 -1.16
CA SER A 105 20.39 2.86 -0.67
C SER A 105 21.24 3.27 -1.89
N ASP A 106 20.75 4.24 -2.66
CA ASP A 106 21.57 5.11 -3.50
C ASP A 106 20.67 6.20 -4.10
N SER A 107 20.55 7.30 -3.36
CA SER A 107 20.53 8.61 -4.00
C SER A 107 21.41 9.48 -3.13
N SER A 108 22.68 9.43 -3.50
CA SER A 108 23.75 10.33 -3.10
C SER A 108 23.22 11.71 -2.79
N SER A 109 23.53 12.14 -1.58
CA SER A 109 23.84 13.54 -1.35
C SER A 109 25.00 13.92 -2.26
N ASP A 110 24.72 14.41 -3.48
CA ASP A 110 25.66 15.26 -4.20
C ASP A 110 25.47 16.70 -3.69
N ALA A 111 25.90 16.88 -2.44
CA ALA A 111 26.15 18.16 -1.83
C ALA A 111 27.65 18.25 -1.52
N HIS A 112 28.49 18.26 -2.57
CA HIS A 112 29.82 18.84 -2.46
C HIS A 112 30.40 19.20 -3.84
N SER A 113 29.89 20.28 -4.43
CA SER A 113 30.73 21.03 -5.37
C SER A 113 31.82 21.71 -4.53
N GLY A 114 32.93 20.98 -4.39
CA GLY A 114 34.10 21.42 -3.69
C GLY A 114 34.73 22.63 -4.38
N MET A 115 34.98 23.63 -3.55
CA MET A 115 36.34 24.10 -3.27
C MET A 115 36.94 25.17 -4.20
N LEU A 116 37.40 26.20 -3.49
CA LEU A 116 38.28 27.27 -3.91
C LEU A 116 39.46 26.80 -4.77
N LYS A 117 39.81 27.63 -5.76
CA LYS A 117 41.15 28.21 -5.85
C LYS A 117 41.06 29.59 -6.50
#